data_AF-A0A2S9DN73-F1
#
_entry.id   AF-A0A2S9DN73-F1
#
_cell.length_a   1.000
_cell.length_b   1.000
_cell.length_c   1.000
_cell.angle_alpha   90.00
_cell.angle_beta   90.00
_cell.angle_gamma   90.00
#
_symmetry.space_group_name_H-M   'P 1'
#
loop_
_entity.id
_entity.type
_entity.pdbx_description
1 polymer ?
#
loop_
_entity_poly.entity_id
_entity_poly.type
_entity_poly.pdbx_seq_one_letter_code
_entity_poly.pdbx_strand_id
1 'polypeptide(L)'
;MNTAFANLYQGDFTPSESERRLFAAAEQYIAETEAYDRTVCTGPIKQGAIMPANSHERGLVNRNAMRAMDNLCTRHPEFTRQQILREVSRADIRGPSL
;
A
#
# COMPACT_ATOMS: atom_id res chain seq x y z
N MET A 1 -30.31 -14.40 -20.00
CA MET A 1 -30.38 -14.38 -18.52
C MET A 1 -29.60 -13.18 -18.03
N ASN A 2 -30.18 -12.39 -17.12
CA ASN A 2 -29.57 -11.17 -16.61
C ASN A 2 -28.44 -11.55 -15.62
N THR A 3 -27.24 -11.75 -16.16
CA THR A 3 -26.07 -12.36 -15.50
C THR A 3 -25.61 -11.59 -14.26
N ALA A 4 -25.84 -10.28 -14.19
CA ALA A 4 -25.45 -9.47 -13.04
C ALA A 4 -26.14 -9.88 -11.72
N PHE A 5 -27.43 -10.24 -11.76
CA PHE A 5 -28.17 -10.65 -10.56
C PHE A 5 -27.77 -12.07 -10.10
N ALA A 6 -27.56 -12.98 -11.05
CA ALA A 6 -27.12 -14.34 -10.76
C ALA A 6 -25.72 -14.36 -10.12
N ASN A 7 -24.78 -13.55 -10.63
CA ASN A 7 -23.42 -13.47 -10.09
C ASN A 7 -23.38 -12.89 -8.67
N LEU A 8 -24.21 -11.88 -8.37
CA LEU A 8 -24.32 -11.31 -7.02
C LEU A 8 -24.91 -12.33 -6.03
N TYR A 9 -25.94 -13.08 -6.45
CA TYR A 9 -26.56 -14.12 -5.63
C TYR A 9 -25.62 -15.30 -5.37
N GLN A 10 -24.71 -15.60 -6.30
CA GLN A 10 -23.72 -16.68 -6.20
C GLN A 10 -22.45 -16.28 -5.45
N GLY A 11 -22.25 -14.99 -5.15
CA GLY A 11 -21.10 -14.53 -4.35
C GLY A 11 -19.79 -14.37 -5.12
N ASP A 12 -19.84 -14.22 -6.45
CA ASP A 12 -18.66 -13.97 -7.27
C ASP A 12 -18.21 -12.50 -7.14
N PHE A 13 -17.60 -12.17 -6.00
CA PHE A 13 -17.00 -10.86 -5.73
C PHE A 13 -15.64 -10.77 -6.43
N THR A 14 -15.66 -10.59 -7.74
CA THR A 14 -14.45 -10.30 -8.52
C THR A 14 -14.09 -8.83 -8.36
N PRO A 15 -12.85 -8.49 -7.94
CA PRO A 15 -12.42 -7.09 -7.88
C PRO A 15 -12.58 -6.45 -9.26
N SER A 16 -13.07 -5.21 -9.28
CA SER A 16 -13.05 -4.39 -10.48
C SER A 16 -11.60 -4.11 -10.90
N GLU A 17 -11.41 -3.72 -12.17
CA GLU A 17 -10.10 -3.33 -12.65
C GLU A 17 -9.53 -2.12 -11.87
N SER A 18 -10.41 -1.18 -11.48
CA SER A 18 -10.04 -0.03 -10.66
C SER A 18 -9.54 -0.47 -9.27
N GLU A 19 -10.18 -1.45 -8.63
CA GLU A 19 -9.75 -1.96 -7.34
C GLU A 19 -8.40 -2.70 -7.45
N ARG A 20 -8.19 -3.47 -8.53
CA ARG A 20 -6.89 -4.11 -8.79
C ARG A 20 -5.77 -3.07 -8.95
N ARG A 21 -6.01 -1.99 -9.70
CA ARG A 21 -5.04 -0.90 -9.87
C ARG A 21 -4.75 -0.19 -8.54
N LEU A 22 -5.77 0.07 -7.73
CA LEU A 22 -5.59 0.71 -6.42
C LEU A 22 -4.79 -0.18 -5.47
N PHE A 23 -5.07 -1.49 -5.49
CA PHE A 23 -4.32 -2.48 -4.71
C PHE A 23 -2.85 -2.54 -5.13
N ALA A 24 -2.58 -2.63 -6.44
CA ALA A 24 -1.21 -2.64 -6.96
C ALA A 24 -0.43 -1.35 -6.60
N ALA A 25 -1.09 -0.19 -6.65
CA ALA A 25 -0.48 1.08 -6.24
C ALA A 25 -0.13 1.08 -4.74
N ALA A 26 -1.00 0.52 -3.88
CA ALA A 26 -0.73 0.39 -2.45
C ALA A 26 0.42 -0.59 -2.17
N GLU A 27 0.48 -1.75 -2.84
CA GLU A 27 1.59 -2.70 -2.72
C GLU A 27 2.91 -2.08 -3.16
N GLN A 28 2.90 -1.32 -4.26
CA GLN A 28 4.08 -0.59 -4.72
C GLN A 28 4.57 0.41 -3.67
N TYR A 29 3.67 1.20 -3.07
CA TYR A 29 4.04 2.13 -2.00
C TYR A 29 4.74 1.41 -0.85
N ILE A 30 4.13 0.33 -0.34
CA ILE A 30 4.67 -0.44 0.79
C ILE A 30 6.07 -0.98 0.46
N ALA A 31 6.21 -1.60 -0.71
CA ALA A 31 7.48 -2.18 -1.16
C ALA A 31 8.58 -1.13 -1.30
N GLU A 32 8.27 0.03 -1.91
CA GLU A 32 9.24 1.12 -2.08
C GLU A 32 9.67 1.73 -0.73
N THR A 33 8.72 1.91 0.20
CA THR A 33 9.03 2.46 1.52
C THR A 33 9.85 1.48 2.36
N GLU A 34 9.47 0.20 2.41
CA GLU A 34 10.20 -0.82 3.17
C GLU A 34 11.61 -1.06 2.60
N ALA A 35 11.77 -1.03 1.28
CA ALA A 35 13.07 -1.15 0.64
C ALA A 35 14.01 0.00 1.07
N TYR A 36 13.52 1.24 1.10
CA TYR A 36 14.30 2.36 1.59
C TYR A 36 14.60 2.25 3.08
N ASP A 37 13.59 1.88 3.89
CA ASP A 37 13.73 1.74 5.34
C ASP A 37 14.83 0.72 5.69
N ARG A 38 14.95 -0.38 4.93
CA ARG A 38 16.06 -1.36 5.06
C ARG A 38 17.45 -0.83 4.74
N THR A 39 17.56 0.28 4.02
CA THR A 39 18.86 0.91 3.76
C THR A 39 19.29 1.90 4.84
N VAL A 40 18.33 2.48 5.58
CA VAL A 40 18.60 3.58 6.52
C VAL A 40 18.37 3.21 7.98
N CYS A 41 17.44 2.31 8.28
CA CYS A 41 17.09 1.92 9.63
C CYS A 41 18.08 0.89 10.18
N THR A 42 18.45 1.05 11.45
CA THR A 42 19.36 0.12 12.13
C THR A 42 18.77 -0.47 13.41
N GLY A 43 17.49 -0.20 13.69
CA GLY A 43 16.79 -0.69 14.86
C GLY A 43 16.26 -2.12 14.69
N PRO A 44 15.47 -2.60 15.66
CA PRO A 44 14.95 -3.97 15.64
C PRO A 44 13.91 -4.16 14.53
N ILE A 45 13.77 -5.39 14.04
CA ILE A 45 12.65 -5.77 13.17
C ILE A 45 11.41 -6.03 14.04
N LYS A 46 10.28 -5.40 13.70
CA LYS A 46 8.98 -5.63 14.34
C LYS A 46 7.94 -5.94 13.26
N GLN A 47 7.20 -7.04 13.42
CA GLN A 47 6.16 -7.45 12.47
C GLN A 47 6.64 -7.49 11.00
N GLY A 48 7.92 -7.87 10.79
CA GLY A 48 8.52 -7.93 9.46
C GLY A 48 9.15 -6.63 8.94
N ALA A 49 8.85 -5.48 9.54
CA ALA A 49 9.40 -4.18 9.18
C ALA A 49 10.60 -3.78 10.05
N ILE A 50 11.63 -3.19 9.45
CA ILE A 50 12.80 -2.69 10.17
C ILE A 50 12.50 -1.31 10.80
N MET A 51 12.72 -1.19 12.11
CA MET A 51 12.39 0.05 12.82
C MET A 51 13.58 1.01 12.85
N PRO A 52 13.36 2.34 12.82
CA PRO A 52 14.43 3.30 13.06
C PRO A 52 14.96 3.19 14.49
N ALA A 53 16.28 3.19 14.66
CA ALA A 53 16.95 3.17 15.96
C ALA A 53 16.89 4.52 16.68
N ASN A 54 16.77 5.62 15.92
CA ASN A 54 16.86 6.98 16.45
C ASN A 54 15.97 7.98 15.68
N SER A 55 15.89 9.20 16.21
CA SER A 55 15.07 10.29 15.62
C SER A 55 15.54 10.74 14.24
N HIS A 56 16.82 10.57 13.92
CA HIS A 56 17.36 10.95 12.60
C HIS A 56 16.87 9.98 11.51
N GLU A 57 17.00 8.68 11.76
CA GLU A 57 16.46 7.61 10.89
C GLU A 57 14.94 7.77 10.73
N ARG A 58 14.22 8.02 11.83
CA ARG A 58 12.77 8.31 11.77
C ARG A 58 12.44 9.52 10.87
N GLY A 59 13.29 10.54 10.89
CA GLY A 59 13.15 11.68 9.99
C GLY A 59 13.38 11.33 8.52
N LEU A 60 14.32 10.42 8.22
CA LEU A 60 14.60 9.96 6.85
C LEU A 60 13.43 9.15 6.28
N VAL A 61 12.92 8.16 7.02
CA VAL A 61 11.80 7.32 6.57
C VAL A 61 10.54 8.15 6.36
N ASN A 62 10.22 9.10 7.26
CA ASN A 62 9.07 9.98 7.09
C ASN A 62 9.15 10.84 5.83
N ARG A 63 10.34 11.39 5.52
CA ARG A 63 10.54 12.16 4.28
C ARG A 63 10.42 11.28 3.05
N ASN A 64 10.93 10.05 3.11
CA ASN A 64 10.79 9.10 2.02
C ASN A 64 9.31 8.72 1.78
N ALA A 65 8.58 8.38 2.84
CA ALA A 65 7.15 8.04 2.77
C ALA A 65 6.31 9.16 2.14
N MET A 66 6.54 10.42 2.52
CA MET A 66 5.85 11.56 1.90
C MET A 66 6.16 11.66 0.39
N ARG A 67 7.45 11.59 0.02
CA ARG A 67 7.87 11.65 -1.39
C ARG A 67 7.31 10.49 -2.22
N ALA A 68 7.33 9.27 -1.67
CA ALA A 68 6.80 8.08 -2.32
C ALA A 68 5.29 8.23 -2.57
N MET A 69 4.54 8.70 -1.57
CA MET A 69 3.11 8.95 -1.72
C MET A 69 2.81 10.07 -2.73
N ASP A 70 3.58 11.16 -2.74
CA ASP A 70 3.42 12.26 -3.70
C ASP A 70 3.69 11.78 -5.14
N ASN A 71 4.76 10.99 -5.33
CA ASN A 71 5.08 10.38 -6.61
C ASN A 71 3.99 9.40 -7.06
N LEU A 72 3.44 8.61 -6.13
CA LEU A 72 2.39 7.65 -6.44
C LEU A 72 1.09 8.36 -6.85
N CYS A 73 0.68 9.40 -6.12
CA CYS A 73 -0.46 10.25 -6.51
C CYS A 73 -0.25 10.90 -7.88
N THR A 74 0.99 11.29 -8.22
CA THR A 74 1.31 11.86 -9.54
C THR A 74 1.19 10.81 -10.66
N ARG A 75 1.58 9.56 -10.39
CA ARG A 75 1.50 8.44 -11.34
C ARG A 75 0.08 7.89 -11.50
N HIS A 76 -0.76 8.04 -10.47
CA HIS A 76 -2.14 7.56 -10.43
C HIS A 76 -3.12 8.71 -10.16
N PRO A 77 -3.28 9.67 -11.09
CA PRO A 77 -4.17 10.81 -10.91
C PRO A 77 -5.65 10.41 -10.80
N GLU A 78 -6.01 9.18 -11.17
CA GLU A 78 -7.35 8.62 -10.99
C GLU A 78 -7.71 8.33 -9.54
N PHE A 79 -6.73 8.28 -8.63
CA PHE A 79 -6.95 8.00 -7.21
C PHE A 79 -6.60 9.20 -6.34
N THR A 80 -7.46 9.46 -5.36
CA THR A 80 -7.14 10.41 -4.29
C THR A 80 -6.13 9.80 -3.32
N ARG A 81 -5.32 10.66 -2.70
CA ARG A 81 -4.39 10.26 -1.62
C ARG A 81 -5.10 9.43 -0.54
N GLN A 82 -6.32 9.82 -0.17
CA GLN A 82 -7.09 9.12 0.86
C GLN A 82 -7.50 7.71 0.43
N GLN A 83 -7.83 7.48 -0.85
CA GLN A 83 -8.10 6.14 -1.35
C GLN A 83 -6.87 5.24 -1.28
N ILE A 84 -5.71 5.76 -1.68
CA ILE A 84 -4.44 5.02 -1.62
C ILE A 84 -4.09 4.67 -0.16
N LEU A 85 -4.12 5.66 0.75
CA LEU A 85 -3.85 5.43 2.18
C LEU A 85 -4.78 4.39 2.80
N ARG A 86 -6.07 4.42 2.42
CA ARG A 86 -7.03 3.44 2.87
C ARG A 86 -6.69 2.03 2.37
N GLU A 87 -6.23 1.90 1.13
CA GLU A 87 -5.86 0.60 0.59
C GLU A 87 -4.52 0.09 1.15
N VAL A 88 -3.55 0.98 1.42
CA VAL A 88 -2.32 0.64 2.17
C VAL A 88 -2.68 0.06 3.54
N SER A 89 -3.55 0.75 4.30
CA SER A 89 -4.01 0.24 5.60
C SER A 89 -4.73 -1.10 5.50
N ARG A 90 -5.42 -1.39 4.39
CA ARG A 90 -6.07 -2.69 4.16
C ARG A 90 -5.05 -3.77 3.80
N ALA A 91 -4.02 -3.44 3.03
CA ALA A 91 -2.94 -4.36 2.68
C ALA A 91 -2.19 -4.81 3.95
N ASP A 92 -1.91 -3.89 4.87
CA ASP A 92 -1.29 -4.21 6.17
C ASP A 92 -2.12 -5.22 6.99
N ILE A 93 -3.46 -5.11 6.95
CA ILE A 93 -4.37 -6.03 7.65
C ILE A 93 -4.41 -7.41 6.96
N ARG A 94 -4.40 -7.45 5.62
CA ARG A 94 -4.49 -8.69 4.84
C ARG A 94 -3.21 -9.53 4.93
N GLY A 95 -2.08 -8.92 5.26
CA GLY A 95 -0.76 -9.55 5.16
C GLY A 95 -0.30 -9.65 3.70
N PRO A 96 0.96 -10.03 3.44
CA PRO A 96 1.50 -10.13 2.09
C PRO A 96 0.71 -11.15 1.27
N SER A 97 0.35 -10.79 0.04
CA SER A 97 -0.20 -11.69 -0.97
C SER A 97 0.79 -12.85 -1.20
N LEU A 98 0.36 -14.09 -0.91
CA LEU A 98 1.13 -15.33 -1.14
C LEU A 98 1.34 -15.59 -2.63
#